data_AF-A0A371XE94-F1
#
_entry.id   AF-A0A371XE94-F1
#
_cell.length_a   1.000
_cell.length_b   1.000
_cell.length_c   1.000
_cell.angle_alpha   90.00
_cell.angle_beta   90.00
_cell.angle_gamma   90.00
#
_symmetry.space_group_name_H-M   'P 1'
#
loop_
_entity.id
_entity.type
_entity.pdbx_description
1 polymer ?
#
loop_
_entity_poly.entity_id
_entity_poly.type
_entity_poly.pdbx_seq_one_letter_code
_entity_poly.pdbx_strand_id
1 'polypeptide(L)'
;MSGEVTLELIDRHLADTRAKCREIKQTLDWLKLHLRIEQKSLRACSGRLSDLENRARLARRTGAQVLAAYVDEAIKDLEKEEDALHLRVADLESRLAVTRFTLQRKRRRLVELKRAREIALRRKSRSAATRA
;
A
#
# COMPACT_ATOMS: atom_id res chain seq x y z
N MET A 1 -35.76 25.06 9.08
CA MET A 1 -35.70 23.79 9.80
C MET A 1 -35.15 22.62 8.95
N SER A 2 -35.84 22.01 7.96
CA SER A 2 -35.29 20.77 7.33
C SER A 2 -34.02 20.95 6.46
N GLY A 3 -33.81 22.13 5.85
CA GLY A 3 -32.64 22.41 5.00
C GLY A 3 -31.32 22.60 5.76
N GLU A 4 -31.38 22.97 7.04
CA GLU A 4 -30.19 23.14 7.91
C GLU A 4 -29.66 21.81 8.38
N VAL A 5 -30.54 20.95 8.88
CA VAL A 5 -30.21 19.57 9.28
C VAL A 5 -29.58 18.80 8.12
N THR A 6 -30.05 19.01 6.88
CA THR A 6 -29.49 18.36 5.69
C THR A 6 -28.07 18.83 5.36
N LEU A 7 -27.78 20.13 5.51
CA LEU A 7 -26.44 20.68 5.26
C LEU A 7 -25.43 20.25 6.33
N GLU A 8 -25.84 20.25 7.60
CA GLU A 8 -25.00 19.80 8.71
C GLU A 8 -24.60 18.32 8.56
N LEU A 9 -25.54 17.46 8.13
CA LEU A 9 -25.24 16.06 7.84
C LEU A 9 -24.22 15.91 6.71
N ILE A 10 -24.34 16.68 5.62
CA ILE A 10 -23.38 16.67 4.51
C ILE A 10 -22.00 17.14 5.01
N ASP A 11 -21.93 18.17 5.83
CA ASP A 11 -20.69 18.71 6.38
C ASP A 11 -19.99 17.73 7.32
N ARG A 12 -20.75 17.03 8.17
CA ARG A 12 -20.23 15.93 8.99
C ARG A 12 -19.66 14.80 8.13
N HIS A 13 -20.41 14.34 7.12
CA HIS A 13 -19.93 13.31 6.20
C HIS A 13 -18.70 13.73 5.40
N LEU A 14 -18.58 15.02 5.05
CA LEU A 14 -17.38 15.57 4.41
C LEU A 14 -16.17 15.52 5.36
N ALA A 15 -16.35 15.92 6.62
CA ALA A 15 -15.29 15.86 7.63
C ALA A 15 -14.81 14.41 7.85
N ASP A 16 -15.75 13.48 8.05
CA ASP A 16 -15.44 12.05 8.24
C ASP A 16 -14.73 11.45 7.04
N THR A 17 -15.20 11.76 5.83
CA THR A 17 -14.58 11.25 4.60
C THR A 17 -13.17 11.80 4.42
N ARG A 18 -12.92 13.06 4.79
CA ARG A 18 -11.57 13.66 4.80
C ARG A 18 -10.66 12.98 5.81
N ALA A 19 -11.15 12.73 7.02
CA ALA A 19 -10.39 12.02 8.06
C ALA A 19 -9.98 10.63 7.55
N LYS A 20 -10.92 9.84 7.05
CA LYS A 20 -10.66 8.52 6.45
C LYS A 20 -9.66 8.58 5.29
N CYS A 21 -9.74 9.60 4.43
CA CYS A 21 -8.74 9.75 3.35
C CYS A 21 -7.32 10.01 3.88
N ARG A 22 -7.18 10.74 5.00
CA ARG A 22 -5.87 10.98 5.63
C ARG A 22 -5.32 9.71 6.25
N GLU A 23 -6.14 8.96 6.98
CA GLU A 23 -5.78 7.65 7.55
C GLU A 23 -5.31 6.69 6.46
N ILE A 24 -6.10 6.50 5.40
CA ILE A 24 -5.74 5.63 4.28
C ILE A 24 -4.43 6.08 3.61
N LYS A 25 -4.19 7.40 3.52
CA LYS A 25 -2.93 7.92 2.96
C LYS A 25 -1.74 7.57 3.86
N GLN A 26 -1.87 7.70 5.17
CA GLN A 26 -0.83 7.30 6.12
C GLN A 26 -0.53 5.80 5.99
N THR A 27 -1.56 4.96 5.89
CA THR A 27 -1.40 3.52 5.63
C THR A 27 -0.67 3.26 4.30
N LEU A 28 -1.01 3.99 3.24
CA LEU A 28 -0.30 3.85 1.95
C LEU A 28 1.17 4.22 2.04
N ASP A 29 1.51 5.28 2.78
CA ASP A 29 2.89 5.72 2.89
C ASP A 29 3.71 4.73 3.74
N TRP A 30 3.10 4.15 4.78
CA TRP A 30 3.67 3.00 5.51
C TRP A 30 3.91 1.79 4.58
N LEU A 31 2.89 1.37 3.82
CA LEU A 31 3.01 0.22 2.90
C LEU A 31 4.12 0.42 1.86
N LYS A 32 4.23 1.63 1.28
CA LYS A 32 5.31 1.95 0.32
C LYS A 32 6.69 1.87 0.95
N LEU A 33 6.85 2.37 2.18
CA LEU A 33 8.13 2.34 2.87
C LEU A 33 8.54 0.88 3.12
N HIS A 34 7.65 0.09 3.69
CA HIS A 34 7.90 -1.33 3.95
C HIS A 34 8.16 -2.12 2.66
N LEU A 35 7.41 -1.88 1.59
CA LEU A 35 7.67 -2.52 0.30
C LEU A 35 9.08 -2.23 -0.21
N ARG A 36 9.57 -0.98 -0.11
CA ARG A 36 10.94 -0.63 -0.51
C ARG A 36 11.99 -1.33 0.35
N ILE A 37 11.73 -1.49 1.64
CA ILE A 37 12.63 -2.20 2.57
C ILE A 37 12.71 -3.67 2.18
N GLU A 38 11.57 -4.35 2.04
CA GLU A 38 11.53 -5.77 1.66
C GLU A 38 12.14 -6.01 0.27
N GLN A 39 11.88 -5.14 -0.71
CA GLN A 39 12.51 -5.22 -2.03
C GLN A 39 14.03 -5.01 -1.97
N LYS A 40 14.54 -4.20 -1.03
CA LYS A 40 15.98 -4.04 -0.81
C LYS A 40 16.56 -5.30 -0.18
N SER A 41 15.89 -5.88 0.81
CA SER A 41 16.27 -7.15 1.43
C SER A 41 16.30 -8.29 0.41
N LEU A 42 15.28 -8.38 -0.44
CA LEU A 42 15.21 -9.35 -1.53
C LEU A 42 16.41 -9.23 -2.47
N ARG A 43 16.70 -8.02 -2.98
CA ARG A 43 17.88 -7.79 -3.85
C ARG A 43 19.20 -8.17 -3.17
N ALA A 44 19.34 -7.91 -1.87
CA ALA A 44 20.53 -8.30 -1.11
C ALA A 44 20.62 -9.82 -0.95
N CYS A 45 19.49 -10.50 -0.71
CA CYS A 45 19.40 -11.96 -0.63
C CYS A 45 19.78 -12.61 -1.96
N SER A 46 19.17 -12.19 -3.08
CA SER A 46 19.48 -12.68 -4.42
C SER A 46 20.96 -12.47 -4.78
N GLY A 47 21.54 -11.32 -4.39
CA GLY A 47 22.96 -11.04 -4.60
C GLY A 47 23.88 -12.00 -3.83
N ARG A 48 23.55 -12.30 -2.57
CA ARG A 48 24.30 -13.28 -1.75
C ARG A 48 24.14 -14.70 -2.30
N LEU A 49 22.95 -15.07 -2.75
CA LEU A 49 22.66 -16.36 -3.34
C LEU A 49 23.50 -16.57 -4.60
N SER A 50 23.52 -15.58 -5.50
CA SER A 50 24.36 -15.62 -6.71
C SER A 50 25.87 -15.75 -6.40
N ASP A 51 26.37 -15.07 -5.36
CA ASP A 51 27.75 -15.23 -4.91
C ASP A 51 28.03 -16.65 -4.38
N LEU A 52 27.13 -17.21 -3.56
CA LEU A 52 27.27 -18.59 -3.07
C LEU A 52 27.22 -19.61 -4.21
N GLU A 53 26.31 -19.45 -5.18
CA GLU A 53 26.27 -20.32 -6.36
C GLU A 53 27.58 -20.30 -7.15
N ASN A 54 28.21 -19.13 -7.29
CA ASN A 54 29.53 -19.00 -7.92
C ASN A 54 30.60 -19.75 -7.13
N ARG A 55 30.61 -19.60 -5.81
CA ARG A 55 31.54 -20.30 -4.92
C ARG A 55 31.34 -21.80 -4.93
N ALA A 56 30.09 -22.28 -4.92
CA ALA A 56 29.76 -23.69 -5.03
C ALA A 56 30.27 -24.28 -6.35
N ARG A 57 30.05 -23.57 -7.47
CA ARG A 57 30.58 -23.96 -8.79
C ARG A 57 32.09 -24.04 -8.80
N LEU A 58 32.78 -23.08 -8.19
CA LEU A 58 34.24 -23.09 -8.09
C LEU A 58 34.73 -24.26 -7.23
N ALA A 59 34.16 -24.45 -6.04
CA ALA A 59 34.52 -25.53 -5.12
C ALA A 59 34.41 -26.90 -5.81
N ARG A 60 33.31 -27.15 -6.53
CA ARG A 60 33.11 -28.37 -7.33
C ARG A 60 34.19 -28.55 -8.41
N ARG A 61 34.52 -27.48 -9.15
CA ARG A 61 35.57 -27.52 -10.18
C ARG A 61 36.96 -27.82 -9.61
N THR A 62 37.26 -27.31 -8.42
CA THR A 62 38.55 -27.51 -7.74
C THR A 62 38.62 -28.82 -6.93
N GLY A 63 37.58 -29.64 -6.93
CA GLY A 63 37.53 -30.90 -6.18
C GLY A 63 37.34 -30.72 -4.66
N ALA A 64 37.02 -29.52 -4.18
CA ALA A 64 36.76 -29.22 -2.77
C ALA A 64 35.35 -29.66 -2.35
N GLN A 65 35.09 -30.98 -2.37
CA GLN A 65 33.78 -31.60 -2.17
C GLN A 65 33.11 -31.20 -0.83
N VAL A 66 33.86 -31.18 0.27
CA VAL A 66 33.34 -30.80 1.59
C VAL A 66 32.87 -29.34 1.61
N LEU A 67 33.65 -28.45 0.99
CA LEU A 67 33.28 -27.04 0.87
C LEU A 67 32.06 -26.86 -0.03
N ALA A 68 31.97 -27.60 -1.13
CA ALA A 68 30.81 -27.58 -2.00
C ALA A 68 29.52 -27.98 -1.26
N ALA A 69 29.56 -29.07 -0.48
CA ALA A 69 28.42 -29.51 0.32
C ALA A 69 28.00 -28.48 1.38
N TYR A 70 28.95 -27.83 2.04
CA TYR A 70 28.66 -26.76 3.00
C TYR A 70 27.99 -25.55 2.33
N VAL A 71 28.49 -25.15 1.16
CA VAL A 71 27.90 -24.03 0.41
C VAL A 71 26.51 -24.39 -0.12
N ASP A 72 26.30 -25.63 -0.57
CA ASP A 72 24.99 -26.09 -1.06
C ASP A 72 23.91 -26.07 0.04
N GLU A 73 24.25 -26.40 1.29
CA GLU A 73 23.31 -26.21 2.43
C GLU A 73 23.02 -24.72 2.69
N ALA A 74 24.04 -23.87 2.64
CA ALA A 74 23.85 -22.42 2.82
C ALA A 74 23.00 -21.80 1.69
N ILE A 75 23.08 -22.32 0.47
CA ILE A 75 22.21 -21.93 -0.65
C ILE A 75 20.76 -22.29 -0.34
N LYS A 76 20.48 -23.53 0.08
CA LYS A 76 19.11 -23.97 0.41
C LYS A 76 18.45 -23.10 1.47
N ASP A 77 19.20 -22.67 2.48
CA ASP A 77 18.66 -21.80 3.52
C ASP A 77 18.39 -20.37 3.00
N LEU A 78 19.24 -19.83 2.12
CA LEU A 78 18.98 -18.55 1.46
C LEU A 78 17.83 -18.62 0.46
N GLU A 79 17.64 -19.73 -0.26
CA GLU A 79 16.50 -19.94 -1.17
C GLU A 79 15.18 -19.85 -0.39
N LYS A 80 15.09 -20.49 0.79
CA LYS A 80 13.91 -20.37 1.66
C LYS A 80 13.70 -18.94 2.13
N GLU A 81 14.76 -18.21 2.46
CA GLU A 81 14.68 -16.80 2.86
C GLU A 81 14.21 -15.92 1.69
N GLU A 82 14.71 -16.17 0.48
CA GLU A 82 14.32 -15.48 -0.75
C GLU A 82 12.84 -15.73 -1.09
N ASP A 83 12.37 -16.98 -1.01
CA ASP A 83 10.96 -17.33 -1.19
C ASP A 83 10.07 -16.59 -0.18
N ALA A 84 10.47 -16.55 1.09
CA ALA A 84 9.75 -15.83 2.12
C ALA A 84 9.75 -14.30 1.88
N LEU A 85 10.82 -13.74 1.31
CA LEU A 85 10.90 -12.34 0.91
C LEU A 85 9.98 -12.06 -0.30
N HIS A 86 9.96 -12.94 -1.29
CA HIS A 86 9.03 -12.84 -2.43
C HIS A 86 7.57 -12.82 -1.99
N LEU A 87 7.18 -13.74 -1.09
CA LEU A 87 5.83 -13.78 -0.54
C LEU A 87 5.47 -12.49 0.22
N ARG A 88 6.39 -11.94 1.03
CA ARG A 88 6.18 -10.67 1.73
C ARG A 88 6.04 -9.49 0.77
N VAL A 89 6.86 -9.42 -0.27
CA VAL A 89 6.76 -8.39 -1.31
C VAL A 89 5.40 -8.48 -2.02
N ALA A 90 4.98 -9.68 -2.41
CA ALA A 90 3.70 -9.89 -3.07
C ALA A 90 2.49 -9.49 -2.18
N ASP A 91 2.52 -9.82 -0.89
CA ASP A 91 1.49 -9.37 0.08
C ASP A 91 1.42 -7.85 0.16
N LEU A 92 2.57 -7.19 0.32
CA LEU A 92 2.64 -5.73 0.40
C LEU A 92 2.14 -5.05 -0.87
N GLU A 93 2.47 -5.58 -2.05
CA GLU A 93 1.98 -5.08 -3.34
C GLU A 93 0.46 -5.23 -3.47
N SER A 94 -0.08 -6.38 -3.10
CA SER A 94 -1.53 -6.64 -3.08
C SER A 94 -2.26 -5.66 -2.16
N ARG A 95 -1.80 -5.53 -0.91
CA ARG A 95 -2.36 -4.59 0.08
C ARG A 95 -2.27 -3.15 -0.40
N LEU A 96 -1.17 -2.77 -1.04
CA LEU A 96 -0.97 -1.44 -1.61
C LEU A 96 -1.94 -1.17 -2.77
N ALA A 97 -2.22 -2.15 -3.64
CA ALA A 97 -3.22 -2.04 -4.69
C ALA A 97 -4.64 -1.83 -4.12
N VAL A 98 -5.04 -2.67 -3.15
CA VAL A 98 -6.36 -2.56 -2.48
C VAL A 98 -6.51 -1.22 -1.77
N THR A 99 -5.47 -0.77 -1.07
CA THR A 99 -5.50 0.50 -0.32
C THR A 99 -5.56 1.70 -1.27
N ARG A 100 -4.87 1.65 -2.42
CA ARG A 100 -4.96 2.67 -3.47
C ARG A 100 -6.37 2.77 -4.04
N PHE A 101 -6.96 1.63 -4.37
CA PHE A 101 -8.34 1.56 -4.87
C PHE A 101 -9.32 2.15 -3.84
N THR A 102 -9.16 1.78 -2.58
CA THR A 102 -10.00 2.30 -1.47
C THR A 102 -9.87 3.82 -1.34
N LEU A 103 -8.65 4.37 -1.40
CA LEU A 103 -8.43 5.80 -1.39
C LEU A 103 -9.11 6.50 -2.57
N GLN A 104 -8.99 5.93 -3.78
CA GLN A 104 -9.63 6.49 -4.97
C GLN A 104 -11.15 6.54 -4.81
N ARG A 105 -11.77 5.47 -4.30
CA ARG A 105 -13.21 5.42 -4.03
C ARG A 105 -13.63 6.48 -3.01
N LYS A 106 -12.88 6.67 -1.92
CA LYS A 106 -13.16 7.72 -0.93
C LYS A 106 -12.98 9.13 -1.49
N ARG A 107 -11.98 9.35 -2.36
CA ARG A 107 -11.79 10.63 -3.06
C ARG A 107 -12.94 10.95 -4.01
N ARG A 108 -13.45 9.97 -4.76
CA ARG A 108 -14.66 10.16 -5.60
C ARG A 108 -15.86 10.54 -4.74
N ARG A 109 -16.07 9.83 -3.62
CA ARG A 109 -17.14 10.18 -2.66
C ARG A 109 -17.01 11.59 -2.10
N LEU A 110 -15.79 12.04 -1.83
CA LEU A 110 -15.54 13.41 -1.38
C LEU A 110 -15.99 14.45 -2.41
N VAL A 111 -15.74 14.21 -3.71
CA VAL A 111 -16.19 15.09 -4.79
C VAL A 111 -17.71 15.12 -4.87
N GLU A 112 -18.37 13.96 -4.80
CA GLU A 112 -19.84 13.86 -4.77
C GLU A 112 -20.44 14.65 -3.61
N LEU A 113 -19.91 14.48 -2.39
CA LEU A 113 -20.40 15.19 -1.22
C LEU A 113 -20.21 16.71 -1.33
N LYS A 114 -19.09 17.17 -1.91
CA LYS A 114 -18.87 18.60 -2.17
C LYS A 114 -19.92 19.16 -3.14
N ARG A 115 -20.23 18.43 -4.22
CA ARG A 115 -21.28 18.81 -5.17
C ARG A 115 -22.67 18.81 -4.52
N ALA A 116 -22.99 17.79 -3.72
CA ALA A 116 -24.25 17.72 -2.99
C ALA A 116 -24.41 18.91 -2.03
N ARG A 117 -23.33 19.28 -1.33
CA ARG A 117 -23.29 20.47 -0.47
C ARG A 117 -23.59 21.74 -1.24
N GLU A 118 -22.94 21.94 -2.39
CA GLU A 118 -23.15 23.12 -3.24
C GLU A 118 -24.59 23.23 -3.73
N ILE A 119 -25.19 22.12 -4.15
CA ILE A 119 -26.60 22.05 -4.55
C ILE A 119 -27.52 22.39 -3.37
N ALA A 120 -27.26 21.84 -2.19
CA ALA A 120 -28.03 22.10 -0.99
C ALA A 120 -27.96 23.59 -0.57
N LEU A 121 -26.77 24.21 -0.66
CA LEU A 121 -26.59 25.64 -0.42
C LEU A 121 -27.39 26.50 -1.41
N ARG A 122 -27.36 26.16 -2.71
CA ARG A 122 -28.15 26.86 -3.75
C ARG A 122 -29.66 26.71 -3.52
N ARG A 123 -30.12 25.55 -3.03
CA ARG A 123 -31.53 25.34 -2.68
C ARG A 123 -31.93 26.17 -1.47
N LYS A 124 -31.08 26.21 -0.42
CA LYS A 124 -31.29 27.05 0.77
C LYS A 124 -31.40 28.52 0.39
N SER A 125 -30.46 29.04 -0.42
CA SER A 125 -30.47 30.46 -0.84
C SER A 125 -31.71 30.82 -1.67
N ARG A 126 -32.12 29.97 -2.63
CA ARG A 126 -33.37 30.19 -3.38
C ARG A 126 -34.60 30.20 -2.46
N SER A 127 -34.72 29.23 -1.56
CA SER A 127 -35.85 29.17 -0.63
C SER A 127 -35.91 30.34 0.35
N ALA A 128 -34.78 30.97 0.66
CA ALA A 128 -34.72 32.18 1.46
C ALA A 128 -35.19 33.41 0.64
N ALA A 129 -34.79 33.51 -0.63
CA ALA A 129 -35.21 34.57 -1.53
C ALA A 129 -36.71 34.53 -1.90
N THR A 130 -37.35 33.35 -1.89
CA THR A 130 -38.80 33.22 -2.12
C THR A 130 -39.66 33.52 -0.87
N ARG A 131 -39.04 33.60 0.32
CA ARG A 131 -39.74 33.89 1.58
C ARG A 131 -39.54 35.32 2.08
N ALA A 132 -38.63 36.07 1.46
CA ALA A 132 -38.41 37.50 1.67
C ALA A 132 -39.26 38.28 0.68
#